data_AF-A0A3M6T588-F1
#
_entry.id   AF-A0A3M6T588-F1
#
_cell.length_a   1.000
_cell.length_b   1.000
_cell.length_c   1.000
_cell.angle_alpha   90.00
_cell.angle_beta   90.00
_cell.angle_gamma   90.00
#
_symmetry.space_group_name_H-M   'P 1'
#
loop_
_entity.id
_entity.type
_entity.pdbx_description
1 polymer ?
#
loop_
_entity_poly.entity_id
_entity_poly.type
_entity_poly.pdbx_seq_one_letter_code
_entity_poly.pdbx_strand_id
1 'polypeptide(L)'
;MKYTSIRSLGEYWCKGNNTCFQDFVQGNRGLGYFMNQEGLDAVPSPLDEDPEGEKFFYGGYTTRRYGSRYGGKIDAIQLELPIGVRYKWNGDDALKNAFAKAIVQFYQTNYDV
;
A
#
# COMPACT_ATOMS: atom_id res chain seq x y z
N MET A 1 -13.47 -11.63 -9.30
CA MET A 1 -12.43 -11.29 -8.31
C MET A 1 -12.95 -11.64 -6.92
N LYS A 2 -12.26 -12.58 -6.26
CA LYS A 2 -12.66 -13.15 -4.97
C LYS A 2 -12.20 -12.28 -3.78
N TYR A 3 -11.21 -11.42 -3.99
CA TYR A 3 -10.69 -10.48 -3.00
C TYR A 3 -10.80 -9.06 -3.56
N THR A 4 -11.50 -8.19 -2.84
CA THR A 4 -11.89 -6.87 -3.33
C THR A 4 -11.60 -5.74 -2.35
N SER A 5 -10.92 -6.07 -1.26
CA SER A 5 -10.53 -5.13 -0.20
C SER A 5 -9.30 -5.62 0.54
N ILE A 6 -8.51 -4.68 1.07
CA ILE A 6 -7.43 -4.98 2.02
C ILE A 6 -7.96 -5.78 3.22
N ARG A 7 -9.21 -5.55 3.66
CA ARG A 7 -9.85 -6.32 4.74
C ARG A 7 -10.18 -7.75 4.35
N SER A 8 -10.62 -7.98 3.11
CA SER A 8 -10.86 -9.33 2.59
C SER A 8 -9.57 -10.10 2.39
N LEU A 9 -8.47 -9.39 2.07
CA LEU A 9 -7.13 -9.98 2.06
C LEU A 9 -6.66 -10.31 3.47
N GLY A 10 -6.89 -9.42 4.43
CA GLY A 10 -6.66 -9.70 5.84
C GLY A 10 -7.46 -10.90 6.32
N GLU A 11 -8.73 -11.03 5.94
CA GLU A 11 -9.52 -12.22 6.28
C GLU A 11 -8.96 -13.48 5.61
N TYR A 12 -8.59 -13.40 4.33
CA TYR A 12 -8.07 -14.55 3.58
C TYR A 12 -6.71 -15.04 4.11
N TRP A 13 -5.76 -14.13 4.31
CA TRP A 13 -4.40 -14.46 4.74
C TRP A 13 -4.29 -14.63 6.25
N CYS A 14 -5.04 -13.84 7.03
CA CYS A 14 -4.87 -13.73 8.48
C CYS A 14 -6.08 -14.22 9.29
N LYS A 15 -7.20 -14.61 8.67
CA LYS A 15 -8.39 -15.15 9.35
C LYS A 15 -8.86 -14.27 10.52
N GLY A 16 -8.87 -12.95 10.31
CA GLY A 16 -9.27 -11.97 11.31
C GLY A 16 -8.25 -11.69 12.42
N ASN A 17 -7.04 -12.26 12.36
CA ASN A 17 -5.99 -11.96 13.35
C ASN A 17 -5.39 -10.56 13.10
N ASN A 18 -5.57 -9.66 14.07
CA ASN A 18 -5.10 -8.27 13.95
C ASN A 18 -3.57 -8.13 13.85
N THR A 19 -2.80 -8.95 14.58
CA THR A 19 -1.33 -8.92 14.52
C THR A 19 -0.84 -9.36 13.15
N CYS A 20 -1.40 -10.44 12.61
CA CYS A 20 -1.10 -10.85 11.23
C CYS A 20 -1.56 -9.78 10.23
N PHE A 21 -2.71 -9.13 10.44
CA PHE A 21 -3.16 -8.07 9.54
C PHE A 21 -2.24 -6.84 9.58
N GLN A 22 -1.71 -6.51 10.75
CA GLN A 22 -0.66 -5.51 10.89
C GLN A 22 0.59 -5.92 10.09
N ASP A 23 1.08 -7.15 10.27
CA ASP A 23 2.20 -7.71 9.49
C ASP A 23 1.91 -7.76 7.99
N PHE A 24 0.65 -7.93 7.58
CA PHE A 24 0.27 -7.86 6.18
C PHE A 24 0.48 -6.45 5.61
N VAL A 25 0.20 -5.41 6.40
CA VAL A 25 0.34 -4.01 5.99
C VAL A 25 1.80 -3.55 6.02
N GLN A 26 2.56 -3.89 7.08
CA GLN A 26 3.93 -3.41 7.28
C GLN A 26 5.01 -4.40 6.81
N GLY A 27 4.68 -5.69 6.67
CA GLY A 27 5.63 -6.76 6.35
C GLY A 27 5.82 -7.01 4.86
N ASN A 28 6.34 -8.18 4.51
CA ASN A 28 6.77 -8.55 3.15
C ASN A 28 5.64 -8.74 2.11
N ARG A 29 4.38 -8.52 2.50
CA ARG A 29 3.21 -8.48 1.61
C ARG A 29 2.66 -7.08 1.42
N GLY A 30 3.09 -6.13 2.24
CA GLY A 30 2.66 -4.75 2.20
C GLY A 30 3.19 -4.02 0.98
N LEU A 31 2.50 -2.95 0.57
CA LEU A 31 2.95 -2.11 -0.54
C LEU A 31 4.32 -1.48 -0.25
N GLY A 32 4.59 -1.11 1.01
CA GLY A 32 5.87 -0.53 1.42
C GLY A 32 7.05 -1.47 1.22
N TYR A 33 6.89 -2.78 1.44
CA TYR A 33 7.93 -3.76 1.13
C TYR A 33 8.32 -3.73 -0.36
N PHE A 34 7.34 -3.73 -1.26
CA PHE A 34 7.61 -3.68 -2.70
C PHE A 34 8.19 -2.34 -3.13
N MET A 35 7.81 -1.24 -2.48
CA MET A 35 8.48 0.05 -2.68
C MET A 35 9.96 -0.03 -2.29
N ASN A 36 10.29 -0.63 -1.14
CA ASN A 36 11.68 -0.81 -0.72
C ASN A 36 12.48 -1.70 -1.70
N GLN A 37 11.87 -2.75 -2.26
CA GLN A 37 12.53 -3.61 -3.26
C GLN A 37 12.89 -2.85 -4.54
N GLU A 38 12.13 -1.83 -4.89
CA GLU A 38 12.41 -0.94 -6.03
C GLU A 38 13.27 0.27 -5.64
N GLY A 39 13.84 0.28 -4.42
CA GLY A 39 14.75 1.33 -3.93
C GLY A 39 14.07 2.60 -3.46
N LEU A 40 12.79 2.53 -3.07
CA LEU A 40 12.00 3.65 -2.58
C LEU A 40 11.76 3.53 -1.07
N ASP A 41 12.01 4.62 -0.35
CA ASP A 41 11.61 4.74 1.05
C ASP A 41 10.07 4.80 1.14
N ALA A 42 9.51 4.06 2.09
CA ALA A 42 8.07 3.97 2.26
C ALA A 42 7.71 3.64 3.71
N VAL A 43 6.61 4.23 4.19
CA VAL A 43 6.02 3.96 5.49
C VAL A 43 4.51 3.71 5.32
N PRO A 44 3.93 2.64 5.90
CA PRO A 44 4.61 1.55 6.62
C PRO A 44 5.31 0.56 5.67
N SER A 45 6.43 0.00 6.11
CA SER A 45 7.23 -1.03 5.42
C SER A 45 8.13 -1.80 6.40
N PRO A 46 8.81 -2.89 5.97
CA PRO A 46 9.73 -3.60 6.86
C PRO A 46 10.98 -2.81 7.24
N LEU A 47 11.31 -1.75 6.49
CA LEU A 47 12.42 -0.85 6.82
C LEU A 47 11.99 0.34 7.69
N ASP A 48 10.70 0.66 7.69
CA ASP A 48 10.11 1.82 8.36
C ASP A 48 8.64 1.48 8.70
N GLU A 49 8.42 0.91 9.88
CA GLU A 49 7.15 0.27 10.25
C GLU A 49 6.04 1.29 10.57
N ASP A 50 6.40 2.48 11.07
CA ASP A 50 5.45 3.46 11.56
C ASP A 50 5.97 4.90 11.37
N PRO A 51 5.10 5.91 11.27
CA PRO A 51 5.49 7.28 10.95
C PRO A 51 6.27 8.01 12.06
N GLU A 52 6.68 7.34 13.13
CA GLU A 52 7.47 7.89 14.25
C GLU A 52 6.85 9.15 14.89
N GLY A 53 5.51 9.23 14.88
CA GLY A 53 4.75 10.37 15.39
C GLY A 53 4.57 11.53 14.41
N GLU A 54 5.09 11.41 13.18
CA GLU A 54 4.82 12.36 12.10
C GLU A 54 3.34 12.36 11.70
N LYS A 55 2.89 13.50 11.20
CA LYS A 55 1.51 13.65 10.72
C LYS A 55 1.36 12.98 9.35
N PHE A 56 0.36 12.12 9.24
CA PHE A 56 -0.04 11.47 7.99
C PHE A 56 -1.55 11.58 7.78
N PHE A 57 -2.01 11.35 6.55
CA PHE A 57 -3.43 11.24 6.25
C PHE A 57 -3.86 9.77 6.19
N TYR A 58 -4.76 9.38 7.09
CA TYR A 58 -5.26 8.00 7.23
C TYR A 58 -6.27 7.54 6.14
N GLY A 59 -6.16 8.07 4.92
CA GLY A 59 -7.11 7.89 3.83
C GLY A 59 -8.30 8.86 3.91
N GLY A 60 -8.35 9.77 2.94
CA GLY A 60 -9.36 10.83 2.83
C GLY A 60 -10.73 10.38 2.32
N TYR A 61 -11.55 11.35 1.91
CA TYR A 61 -12.93 11.10 1.45
C TYR A 61 -12.99 10.08 0.31
N THR A 62 -12.14 10.21 -0.70
CA THR A 62 -12.14 9.32 -1.89
C THR A 62 -11.93 7.87 -1.48
N THR A 63 -10.86 7.58 -0.74
CA THR A 63 -10.53 6.24 -0.26
C THR A 63 -11.65 5.66 0.62
N ARG A 64 -12.23 6.48 1.50
CA ARG A 64 -13.32 6.04 2.40
C ARG A 64 -14.65 5.82 1.69
N ARG A 65 -14.98 6.64 0.68
CA ARG A 65 -16.28 6.64 0.00
C ARG A 65 -16.37 5.63 -1.13
N TYR A 66 -15.26 5.44 -1.85
CA TYR A 66 -15.21 4.63 -3.07
C TYR A 66 -14.35 3.35 -2.91
N GLY A 67 -13.56 3.25 -1.85
CA GLY A 67 -12.93 2.00 -1.45
C GLY A 67 -13.91 1.06 -0.76
N SER A 68 -13.43 -0.13 -0.43
CA SER A 68 -14.26 -1.25 0.02
C SER A 68 -14.40 -1.38 1.54
N ARG A 69 -14.07 -0.31 2.28
CA ARG A 69 -14.20 -0.27 3.75
C ARG A 69 -15.60 -0.65 4.24
N TYR A 70 -16.64 -0.28 3.50
CA TYR A 70 -18.05 -0.54 3.81
C TYR A 70 -18.68 -1.56 2.84
N GLY A 71 -17.86 -2.39 2.19
CA GLY A 71 -18.29 -3.33 1.13
C GLY A 71 -17.98 -2.82 -0.27
N GLY A 72 -18.31 -3.62 -1.29
CA GLY A 72 -18.03 -3.31 -2.70
C GLY A 72 -16.82 -4.05 -3.28
N LYS A 73 -16.59 -3.86 -4.58
CA LYS A 73 -15.59 -4.62 -5.35
C LYS A 73 -14.27 -3.88 -5.61
N ILE A 74 -14.13 -2.66 -5.12
CA ILE A 74 -12.98 -1.77 -5.39
C ILE A 74 -12.22 -1.57 -4.09
N ASP A 75 -10.94 -1.93 -4.06
CA ASP A 75 -10.03 -1.51 -2.99
C ASP A 75 -9.40 -0.16 -3.32
N ALA A 76 -9.08 0.63 -2.29
CA ALA A 76 -8.49 1.94 -2.47
C ALA A 76 -7.36 2.16 -1.46
N ILE A 77 -6.21 2.62 -1.95
CA ILE A 77 -5.04 2.99 -1.17
C ILE A 77 -4.74 4.46 -1.48
N GLN A 78 -4.45 5.24 -0.44
CA GLN A 78 -3.92 6.59 -0.60
C GLN A 78 -2.39 6.54 -0.50
N LEU A 79 -1.71 7.27 -1.39
CA LEU A 79 -0.27 7.45 -1.35
C LEU A 79 0.05 8.92 -1.10
N GLU A 80 0.95 9.17 -0.16
CA GLU A 80 1.46 10.50 0.16
C GLU A 80 2.89 10.62 -0.36
N LEU A 81 3.13 11.60 -1.24
CA LEU A 81 4.43 11.80 -1.86
C LEU A 81 5.03 13.11 -1.36
N PRO A 82 6.21 13.08 -0.71
CA PRO A 82 6.87 14.30 -0.28
C PRO A 82 7.22 15.18 -1.49
N ILE A 83 7.33 16.49 -1.25
CA ILE A 83 7.48 17.47 -2.33
C ILE A 83 8.71 17.20 -3.21
N GLY A 84 9.81 16.71 -2.63
CA GLY A 84 11.01 16.34 -3.37
C GLY A 84 10.79 15.22 -4.40
N VAL A 85 9.98 14.21 -4.06
CA VAL A 85 9.61 13.14 -4.99
C VAL A 85 8.73 13.69 -6.11
N ARG A 86 7.76 14.56 -5.78
CA ARG A 86 6.86 15.18 -6.76
C ARG A 86 7.60 16.08 -7.75
N TYR A 87 8.64 16.81 -7.32
CA TYR A 87 9.43 17.64 -8.22
C TYR A 87 10.22 16.83 -9.25
N LYS A 88 10.72 15.65 -8.88
CA LYS A 88 11.46 14.75 -9.78
C LYS A 88 10.54 14.00 -10.74
N TRP A 89 9.28 13.79 -10.36
CA TRP A 89 8.33 12.91 -11.05
C TRP A 89 8.31 13.02 -12.57
N ASN A 90 8.25 14.24 -13.11
CA ASN A 90 8.12 14.43 -14.55
C ASN A 90 9.38 14.05 -15.34
N GLY A 91 10.57 14.23 -14.75
CA GLY A 91 11.86 14.02 -15.42
C GLY A 91 12.54 12.70 -15.07
N ASP A 92 12.00 11.94 -14.11
CA ASP A 92 12.64 10.74 -13.59
C ASP A 92 11.86 9.47 -13.98
N ASP A 93 12.22 8.90 -15.14
CA ASP A 93 11.63 7.66 -15.62
C ASP A 93 11.95 6.47 -14.71
N ALA A 94 13.11 6.47 -14.05
CA ALA A 94 13.48 5.41 -13.13
C ALA A 94 12.55 5.41 -11.91
N LEU A 95 12.29 6.58 -11.32
CA LEU A 95 11.32 6.76 -10.23
C LEU A 95 9.92 6.28 -10.63
N LYS A 96 9.42 6.71 -11.80
CA LYS A 96 8.10 6.29 -12.29
C LYS A 96 8.01 4.77 -12.50
N ASN A 97 9.06 4.18 -13.07
CA ASN A 97 9.12 2.74 -13.29
C ASN A 97 9.19 1.95 -11.98
N ALA A 98 9.96 2.43 -11.00
CA ALA A 98 10.03 1.84 -9.65
C ALA A 98 8.65 1.83 -8.99
N PHE A 99 7.94 2.97 -9.00
CA PHE A 99 6.57 3.08 -8.48
C PHE A 99 5.60 2.12 -9.18
N ALA A 100 5.63 2.05 -10.51
CA ALA A 100 4.76 1.18 -11.28
C ALA A 100 5.02 -0.30 -10.97
N LYS A 101 6.29 -0.71 -10.91
CA LYS A 101 6.69 -2.09 -10.57
C LYS A 101 6.23 -2.48 -9.17
N ALA A 102 6.44 -1.63 -8.17
CA ALA A 102 6.02 -1.90 -6.79
C ALA A 102 4.50 -2.12 -6.70
N ILE A 103 3.70 -1.30 -7.39
CA ILE A 103 2.22 -1.45 -7.43
C ILE A 103 1.83 -2.76 -8.13
N VAL A 104 2.46 -3.10 -9.25
CA VAL A 104 2.18 -4.34 -9.99
C VAL A 104 2.54 -5.57 -9.15
N GLN A 105 3.71 -5.57 -8.49
CA GLN A 105 4.14 -6.66 -7.62
C GLN A 105 3.19 -6.85 -6.43
N PHE A 106 2.79 -5.75 -5.78
CA PHE A 106 1.79 -5.79 -4.72
C PHE A 106 0.46 -6.37 -5.21
N TYR A 107 -0.01 -5.93 -6.37
CA TYR A 107 -1.24 -6.44 -6.96
C TYR A 107 -1.14 -7.93 -7.29
N GLN A 108 -0.10 -8.35 -8.00
CA GLN A 108 0.09 -9.76 -8.39
C GLN A 108 0.23 -10.69 -7.17
N THR A 109 0.93 -10.24 -6.13
CA THR A 109 1.15 -11.05 -4.93
C THR A 109 -0.14 -11.25 -4.11
N ASN A 110 -1.01 -10.25 -4.09
CA ASN A 110 -2.12 -10.22 -3.14
C ASN A 110 -3.50 -10.35 -3.79
N TYR A 111 -3.70 -9.89 -5.01
CA TYR A 111 -5.00 -9.82 -5.68
C TYR A 111 -5.15 -10.78 -6.86
N ASP A 112 -4.05 -11.25 -7.45
CA ASP A 112 -4.03 -12.18 -8.60
C ASP A 112 -3.91 -13.66 -8.16
N VAL A 113 -4.41 -13.96 -6.95
CA VAL A 113 -4.42 -15.29 -6.31
C VAL A 113 -5.73 -16.04 -6.48
#